data_AF-A0A6G2KUT8-F1
#
_entry.id   AF-A0A6G2KUT8-F1
#
_cell.length_a   1.000
_cell.length_b   1.000
_cell.length_c   1.000
_cell.angle_alpha   90.00
_cell.angle_beta   90.00
_cell.angle_gamma   90.00
#
_symmetry.space_group_name_H-M   'P 1'
#
loop_
_entity.id
_entity.type
_entity.pdbx_description
1 polymer ?
#
loop_
_entity_poly.entity_id
_entity_poly.type
_entity_poly.pdbx_seq_one_letter_code
_entity_poly.pdbx_strand_id
1 'polypeptide(L)'
;LVALADAESRALLLATIKDEKSAAELSEELHIPLSSVYKKLSTLVDLALMEVTRIDVEPRGRKKFKLYKSRIAKAEIRIEGSKPETILELAPN
;
A
#
# COMPACT_ATOMS: atom_id res chain seq x y z
N LEU A 1 13.28 -0.64 2.87
CA LEU A 1 13.44 -1.82 1.97
C LEU A 1 12.87 -3.12 2.55
N VAL A 2 12.97 -3.38 3.87
CA VAL A 2 12.36 -4.58 4.50
C VAL A 2 10.85 -4.71 4.22
N ALA A 3 10.11 -3.59 4.15
CA ALA A 3 8.68 -3.61 3.82
C ALA A 3 8.37 -4.18 2.42
N LEU A 4 9.27 -4.05 1.44
CA LEU A 4 9.09 -4.65 0.11
C LEU A 4 9.44 -6.14 0.09
N ALA A 5 10.14 -6.67 1.10
CA ALA A 5 10.36 -8.11 1.23
C ALA A 5 9.10 -8.86 1.70
N ASP A 6 8.20 -8.16 2.39
CA ASP A 6 6.90 -8.67 2.82
C ASP A 6 5.91 -8.77 1.65
N ALA A 7 5.42 -9.99 1.38
CA ALA A 7 4.53 -10.26 0.25
C ALA A 7 3.19 -9.53 0.37
N GLU A 8 2.65 -9.46 1.58
CA GLU A 8 1.39 -8.76 1.87
C GLU A 8 1.53 -7.24 1.64
N SER A 9 2.63 -6.63 2.05
CA SER A 9 2.91 -5.20 1.77
C SER A 9 3.02 -4.92 0.28
N ARG A 10 3.68 -5.80 -0.50
CA ARG A 10 3.70 -5.68 -1.97
C ARG A 10 2.29 -5.79 -2.56
N ALA A 11 1.49 -6.74 -2.08
CA ALA A 11 0.11 -6.90 -2.54
C ALA A 11 -0.74 -5.66 -2.26
N LEU A 12 -0.62 -5.05 -1.08
CA LEU A 12 -1.31 -3.80 -0.73
C LEU A 12 -0.93 -2.63 -1.65
N LEU A 13 0.37 -2.47 -1.94
CA LEU A 13 0.86 -1.42 -2.85
C LEU A 13 0.35 -1.62 -4.28
N LEU A 14 0.33 -2.86 -4.76
CA LEU A 14 -0.17 -3.20 -6.10
C LEU A 14 -1.70 -3.04 -6.20
N ALA A 15 -2.44 -3.45 -5.18
CA ALA A 15 -3.90 -3.36 -5.14
C ALA A 15 -4.40 -1.90 -5.11
N THR A 16 -3.55 -0.95 -4.70
CA THR A 16 -3.87 0.47 -4.58
C THR A 16 -3.13 1.36 -5.60
N ILE A 17 -2.55 0.77 -6.65
CA ILE A 17 -1.77 1.52 -7.65
C ILE A 17 -2.65 2.33 -8.59
N LYS A 18 -3.82 1.80 -8.95
CA LYS A 18 -4.79 2.46 -9.86
C LYS A 18 -5.80 3.26 -9.07
N ASP A 19 -6.45 2.58 -8.13
CA ASP A 19 -7.57 3.08 -7.36
C ASP A 19 -7.25 3.08 -5.87
N GLU A 20 -7.78 4.06 -5.14
CA GLU A 20 -7.67 4.08 -3.69
C GLU A 20 -8.64 3.08 -3.06
N LYS A 21 -8.24 2.46 -1.95
CA LYS A 21 -9.05 1.45 -1.26
C LYS A 21 -9.00 1.62 0.24
N SER A 22 -10.05 1.19 0.92
CA SER A 22 -10.13 1.16 2.38
C SER A 22 -9.41 -0.08 2.93
N ALA A 23 -9.08 -0.04 4.22
CA ALA A 23 -8.50 -1.21 4.89
C ALA A 23 -9.44 -2.44 4.85
N ALA A 24 -10.76 -2.22 4.84
CA ALA A 24 -11.75 -3.28 4.76
C ALA A 24 -11.75 -3.95 3.37
N GLU A 25 -11.82 -3.15 2.31
CA GLU A 25 -11.74 -3.64 0.92
C GLU A 25 -10.46 -4.43 0.68
N LEU A 26 -9.32 -3.92 1.16
CA LEU A 26 -8.02 -4.60 1.03
C LEU A 26 -7.95 -5.90 1.82
N SER A 27 -8.58 -5.96 2.99
CA SER A 27 -8.64 -7.17 3.81
C SER A 27 -9.45 -8.27 3.11
N GLU A 28 -10.59 -7.91 2.54
CA GLU A 28 -11.45 -8.83 1.79
C GLU A 28 -10.80 -9.29 0.49
N GLU A 29 -10.29 -8.37 -0.32
CA GLU A 29 -9.69 -8.68 -1.63
C GLU A 29 -8.43 -9.55 -1.51
N LEU A 30 -7.53 -9.21 -0.57
CA LEU A 30 -6.24 -9.88 -0.43
C LEU A 30 -6.27 -11.05 0.57
N HIS A 31 -7.41 -11.29 1.22
CA HIS A 31 -7.58 -12.33 2.25
C HIS A 31 -6.58 -12.18 3.42
N ILE A 32 -6.20 -10.94 3.72
CA ILE A 32 -5.29 -10.59 4.82
C ILE A 32 -6.15 -10.17 6.02
N PRO A 33 -5.85 -10.63 7.26
CA PRO A 33 -6.57 -10.17 8.44
C PRO A 33 -6.57 -8.65 8.56
N LEU A 34 -7.73 -8.06 8.84
CA LEU A 34 -7.91 -6.60 8.90
C LEU A 34 -6.89 -5.90 9.82
N SER A 35 -6.56 -6.53 10.95
CA SER A 35 -5.55 -6.01 11.88
C SER A 35 -4.13 -5.97 11.28
N SER A 36 -3.77 -6.97 10.47
CA SER A 36 -2.52 -7.02 9.72
C SER A 36 -2.49 -5.95 8.62
N VAL A 37 -3.61 -5.76 7.92
CA VAL A 37 -3.76 -4.68 6.94
C VAL A 37 -3.48 -3.33 7.61
N TYR A 38 -4.17 -2.99 8.70
CA TYR A 38 -3.95 -1.71 9.39
C TYR A 38 -2.50 -1.49 9.82
N LYS A 39 -1.83 -2.51 10.37
CA LYS A 39 -0.42 -2.41 10.76
C LYS A 39 0.47 -2.10 9.55
N LYS A 40 0.28 -2.82 8.44
CA LYS A 40 1.08 -2.62 7.23
C LYS A 40 0.78 -1.30 6.54
N LEU A 41 -0.50 -0.88 6.47
CA LEU A 41 -0.86 0.41 5.91
C LEU A 41 -0.18 1.54 6.67
N SER A 42 -0.14 1.48 8.00
CA SER A 42 0.60 2.45 8.84
C SER A 42 2.07 2.48 8.43
N THR A 43 2.74 1.33 8.41
CA THR A 43 4.15 1.24 8.02
C THR A 43 4.42 1.79 6.61
N LEU A 44 3.56 1.48 5.64
CA LEU A 44 3.72 1.95 4.26
C LEU A 44 3.52 3.47 4.13
N VAL A 45 2.61 4.05 4.91
CA VAL A 45 2.42 5.50 5.00
C VAL A 45 3.64 6.16 5.66
N ASP A 46 4.13 5.59 6.76
CA ASP A 46 5.32 6.10 7.46
C ASP A 46 6.58 6.07 6.58
N LEU A 47 6.65 5.11 5.65
CA LEU A 47 7.71 5.00 4.65
C LEU A 47 7.47 5.85 3.38
N ALA A 48 6.40 6.64 3.34
CA ALA A 48 5.98 7.43 2.19
C ALA A 48 5.76 6.63 0.89
N LEU A 49 5.56 5.30 1.00
CA LEU A 49 5.22 4.42 -0.13
C LEU A 49 3.74 4.47 -0.49
N MET A 50 2.93 5.00 0.43
CA MET A 50 1.48 5.10 0.31
C MET A 50 1.00 6.36 1.02
N GLU A 51 -0.19 6.82 0.68
CA GLU A 51 -0.83 7.96 1.32
C GLU A 51 -2.28 7.68 1.69
N VAL A 52 -2.78 8.47 2.63
CA VAL A 52 -4.22 8.58 2.90
C VAL A 52 -4.77 9.68 2.01
N THR A 53 -5.53 9.32 0.99
CA THR A 53 -6.05 10.26 -0.01
C THR A 53 -7.27 11.03 0.52
N ARG A 54 -8.20 10.34 1.18
CA ARG A 54 -9.35 10.95 1.84
C ARG A 54 -9.84 10.14 3.03
N ILE A 55 -10.70 10.79 3.82
CA ILE A 55 -11.49 10.15 4.87
C ILE A 55 -12.95 10.18 4.42
N ASP A 56 -13.53 9.00 4.25
CA ASP A 56 -14.92 8.82 3.80
C ASP A 56 -15.79 8.30 4.95
N VAL A 57 -17.11 8.25 4.73
CA VAL A 57 -18.09 7.79 5.72
C VAL A 57 -18.82 6.56 5.19
N GLU A 58 -18.98 5.54 6.03
CA GLU A 58 -19.79 4.37 5.69
C GLU A 58 -21.20 4.80 5.24
N PRO A 59 -21.85 4.05 4.33
CA PRO A 59 -23.19 4.39 3.80
C PRO A 59 -24.26 4.64 4.87
N ARG A 60 -24.11 4.04 6.05
CA ARG A 60 -25.04 4.20 7.18
C ARG A 60 -24.67 5.37 8.12
N GLY A 61 -23.65 6.16 7.78
CA GLY A 61 -23.26 7.40 8.46
C GLY A 61 -22.54 7.24 9.80
N ARG A 62 -22.31 6.00 10.28
CA ARG A 62 -21.88 5.75 11.67
C ARG A 62 -20.37 5.74 11.88
N LYS A 63 -19.58 5.47 10.84
CA LYS A 63 -18.13 5.31 10.96
C LYS A 63 -17.41 5.97 9.79
N LYS A 64 -16.30 6.63 10.11
CA LYS A 64 -15.36 7.15 9.12
C LYS A 64 -14.29 6.11 8.82
N PHE A 65 -13.82 6.05 7.59
CA PHE A 65 -12.69 5.22 7.20
C PHE A 65 -11.75 5.98 6.28
N LYS A 66 -10.47 5.56 6.27
CA LYS A 66 -9.44 6.13 5.41
C LYS A 66 -9.40 5.37 4.09
N LEU A 67 -9.18 6.10 3.01
CA LEU A 67 -8.83 5.55 1.71
C LEU A 67 -7.34 5.74 1.45
N TYR A 68 -6.72 4.69 0.91
CA TYR A 68 -5.28 4.57 0.76
C TYR A 68 -4.92 4.38 -0.71
N LYS A 69 -3.88 5.10 -1.17
CA LYS A 69 -3.35 4.98 -2.54
C LYS A 69 -1.84 4.85 -2.54
N SER A 70 -1.32 3.96 -3.36
CA SER A 70 0.13 3.77 -3.52
C SER A 70 0.76 5.01 -4.17
N ARG A 71 1.94 5.43 -3.68
CA ARG A 71 2.74 6.51 -4.26
C ARG A 71 3.84 6.01 -5.20
N ILE A 72 3.89 4.69 -5.41
CA ILE A 72 4.89 4.07 -6.28
C ILE A 72 4.41 4.18 -7.72
N ALA A 73 5.12 4.97 -8.53
CA ALA A 73 4.87 5.05 -9.97
C ALA A 73 5.62 3.97 -10.74
N LYS A 74 6.84 3.65 -10.29
CA LYS A 74 7.67 2.60 -10.89
C LYS A 74 8.57 1.97 -9.84
N ALA A 75 8.71 0.64 -9.90
CA ALA A 75 9.67 -0.12 -9.12
C ALA A 75 10.43 -1.07 -10.06
N GLU A 76 11.76 -1.06 -10.00
CA GLU A 76 12.62 -1.89 -10.83
C GLU A 76 13.68 -2.57 -9.97
N ILE A 77 13.81 -3.89 -10.11
CA ILE A 77 14.87 -4.68 -9.49
C ILE A 77 15.79 -5.13 -10.61
N ARG A 78 17.05 -4.71 -10.55
CA ARG A 78 18.10 -5.14 -11.48
C ARG A 78 19.11 -5.98 -10.72
N ILE A 79 19.51 -7.10 -11.31
CA ILE A 79 20.56 -7.95 -10.76
C ILE A 79 21.69 -7.99 -11.79
N GLU A 80 22.74 -7.22 -11.54
CA GLU A 80 23.94 -7.19 -12.37
C GLU A 80 25.06 -7.94 -11.67
N GLY A 81 25.35 -9.16 -12.14
CA GLY A 81 26.32 -10.05 -11.52
C GLY A 81 25.94 -10.42 -10.09
N SER A 82 26.81 -10.13 -9.12
CA SER A 82 26.62 -10.44 -7.70
C SER A 82 26.09 -9.27 -6.86
N LYS A 83 25.74 -8.12 -7.47
CA LYS A 83 25.17 -6.97 -6.77
C LYS A 83 23.75 -6.67 -7.26
N PRO A 84 22.73 -6.77 -6.39
CA PRO A 84 21.40 -6.29 -6.72
C PRO A 84 21.35 -4.76 -6.61
N GLU A 85 20.85 -4.11 -7.66
CA GLU A 85 20.47 -2.70 -7.65
C GLU A 85 18.95 -2.60 -7.59
N THR A 86 18.42 -1.67 -6.80
CA THR A 86 16.97 -1.45 -6.68
C THR A 86 16.67 0.02 -6.88
N ILE A 87 15.83 0.31 -7.88
CA ILE A 87 15.39 1.67 -8.22
C ILE A 87 13.91 1.77 -7.90
N LEU A 88 13.56 2.74 -7.06
CA LEU A 88 12.18 3.04 -6.70
C LEU A 88 11.89 4.49 -7.06
N GLU A 89 10.91 4.70 -7.94
CA GLU A 89 10.46 6.03 -8.33
C GLU A 89 9.09 6.28 -7.71
N LEU A 90 9.04 7.30 -6.86
CA LEU A 90 7.82 7.78 -6.25
C LEU A 90 7.32 8.96 -7.09
N ALA A 91 6.06 8.91 -7.52
CA ALA A 91 5.41 10.07 -8.11
C ALA A 91 4.10 10.34 -7.35
N PRO A 92 3.71 11.60 -7.16
CA PRO A 92 2.35 11.91 -6.76
C PRO A 92 1.41 11.47 -7.89
N ASN A 93 0.31 10.80 -7.51
CA ASN A 93 -0.77 10.47 -8.44
C ASN A 93 -1.67 11.68 -8.70
#